data_AF-A0A6S6T159-F1
#
_entry.id   AF-A0A6S6T159-F1
#
_cell.length_a   1.000
_cell.length_b   1.000
_cell.length_c   1.000
_cell.angle_alpha   90.00
_cell.angle_beta   90.00
_cell.angle_gamma   90.00
#
_symmetry.space_group_name_H-M   'P 1'
#
loop_
_entity.id
_entity.type
_entity.pdbx_description
1 polymer ?
#
loop_
_entity_poly.entity_id
_entity_poly.type
_entity_poly.pdbx_seq_one_letter_code
_entity_poly.pdbx_strand_id
1 'polypeptide(L)'
;MKQAPRTIVTPRPKMSLAIPEGMTAVEFFNSPANLKNLAEENGLFRTPEDLLMYRKLVGHSAEFDTSVILDTSRRILDPLGRPVRRDQLQRKHKKVWSQMTQIICDYMLDKYPDPEKHLVLCGEASLDSTWPLNKPGVPSIRMIHNHFMVFPMEELRNSGETNPNNPNLTDSGHNTLFLRRLSGVYREFLDVLDLQILKPMTTEEGALKLTGYPQGLPCWEVVGGQEKLKDQYFWHEYEQVLLGFLDFYRTFFSLVATGEEKI
;
A
#
# COMPACT_ATOMS: atom_id res chain seq x y z
N MET A 1 -22.87 0.81 -17.40
CA MET A 1 -22.43 -0.43 -16.73
C MET A 1 -22.83 -0.38 -15.28
N LYS A 2 -23.18 -1.51 -14.67
CA LYS A 2 -23.37 -1.60 -13.22
C LYS A 2 -22.00 -1.48 -12.53
N GLN A 3 -21.92 -0.60 -11.53
CA GLN A 3 -20.74 -0.46 -10.68
C GLN A 3 -20.61 -1.72 -9.83
N ALA A 4 -19.53 -2.47 -10.04
CA ALA A 4 -19.29 -3.72 -9.32
C ALA A 4 -17.79 -4.06 -9.32
N PRO A 5 -17.27 -4.66 -8.23
CA PRO A 5 -15.91 -5.13 -8.19
C PRO A 5 -15.61 -6.16 -9.28
N ARG A 6 -14.36 -6.16 -9.73
CA ARG A 6 -13.88 -6.91 -10.88
C ARG A 6 -12.84 -7.94 -10.45
N THR A 7 -12.86 -9.12 -11.05
CA THR A 7 -11.86 -10.17 -10.80
C THR A 7 -10.86 -10.26 -11.94
N ILE A 8 -9.59 -9.98 -11.66
CA ILE A 8 -8.49 -10.22 -12.60
C ILE A 8 -7.74 -11.48 -12.14
N VAL A 9 -7.38 -12.33 -13.10
CA VAL A 9 -6.56 -13.52 -12.84
C VAL A 9 -5.22 -13.33 -13.52
N THR A 10 -4.19 -13.04 -12.74
CA THR A 10 -2.81 -13.02 -13.22
C THR A 10 -2.24 -14.44 -13.24
N PRO A 11 -1.53 -14.84 -14.32
CA PRO A 11 -0.80 -16.09 -14.35
C PRO A 11 0.19 -16.16 -13.18
N ARG A 12 0.20 -17.29 -12.47
CA ARG A 12 1.14 -17.55 -11.38
C ARG A 12 2.31 -18.37 -11.92
N PRO A 13 3.51 -17.79 -12.08
CA PRO A 13 4.70 -18.57 -12.39
C PRO A 13 4.93 -19.62 -11.29
N LYS A 14 5.39 -20.81 -11.68
CA LYS A 14 5.79 -21.82 -10.70
C LYS A 14 7.00 -21.30 -9.94
N MET A 15 6.91 -21.23 -8.62
CA MET A 15 8.03 -20.82 -7.78
C MET A 15 9.10 -21.92 -7.78
N SER A 16 10.36 -21.51 -7.96
CA SER A 16 11.56 -22.34 -7.80
C SER A 16 11.82 -22.69 -6.33
N LEU A 17 11.30 -21.88 -5.41
CA LEU A 17 11.61 -21.96 -3.99
C LEU A 17 10.78 -23.01 -3.25
N ALA A 18 11.49 -23.89 -2.56
CA ALA A 18 10.90 -24.75 -1.55
C ALA A 18 10.76 -23.95 -0.23
N ILE A 19 9.57 -24.01 0.36
CA ILE A 19 9.36 -23.51 1.72
C ILE A 19 10.12 -24.46 2.67
N PRO A 20 10.99 -23.93 3.56
CA PRO A 20 11.72 -24.77 4.51
C PRO A 20 10.79 -25.62 5.38
N GLU A 21 11.24 -26.82 5.73
CA GLU A 21 10.49 -27.72 6.61
C GLU A 21 10.20 -27.05 7.96
N GLY A 22 8.94 -27.15 8.42
CA GLY A 22 8.48 -26.53 9.68
C GLY A 22 8.04 -25.07 9.55
N MET A 23 8.11 -24.46 8.36
CA MET A 23 7.63 -23.08 8.12
C MET A 23 6.35 -23.09 7.28
N THR A 24 5.39 -22.24 7.62
CA THR A 24 4.22 -22.01 6.75
C THR A 24 4.58 -21.13 5.56
N ALA A 25 3.81 -21.22 4.47
CA ALA A 25 3.95 -20.30 3.34
C ALA A 25 3.86 -18.83 3.78
N VAL A 26 2.92 -18.53 4.69
CA VAL A 26 2.74 -17.18 5.22
C VAL A 26 3.97 -16.72 5.95
N GLU A 27 4.56 -17.52 6.84
CA GLU A 27 5.80 -17.14 7.55
C GLU A 27 6.98 -16.97 6.61
N PHE A 28 7.12 -17.85 5.62
CA PHE A 28 8.22 -17.82 4.67
C PHE A 28 8.21 -16.55 3.82
N PHE A 29 7.12 -16.25 3.11
CA PHE A 29 7.02 -15.09 2.20
C PHE A 29 7.13 -13.74 2.90
N ASN A 30 7.03 -13.76 4.22
CA ASN A 30 7.11 -12.61 5.08
C ASN A 30 8.50 -12.48 5.75
N SER A 31 9.26 -13.57 5.85
CA SER A 31 10.54 -13.58 6.54
C SER A 31 11.66 -12.77 5.82
N PRO A 32 12.72 -12.38 6.54
CA PRO A 32 13.95 -11.88 5.93
C PRO A 32 14.58 -12.85 4.91
N ALA A 33 14.32 -14.16 5.04
CA ALA A 33 14.78 -15.15 4.08
C ALA A 33 14.13 -14.94 2.70
N ASN A 34 12.84 -14.54 2.67
CA ASN A 34 12.19 -14.15 1.44
C ASN A 34 12.73 -12.82 0.90
N LEU A 35 13.06 -11.83 1.75
CA LEU A 35 13.69 -10.57 1.25
C LEU A 35 15.04 -10.82 0.57
N LYS A 36 15.88 -11.70 1.15
CA LYS A 36 17.14 -12.10 0.52
C LYS A 36 16.88 -12.75 -0.84
N ASN A 37 15.92 -13.67 -0.91
CA ASN A 37 15.55 -14.30 -2.16
C ASN A 37 14.99 -13.31 -3.19
N LEU A 38 14.09 -12.42 -2.77
CA LEU A 38 13.53 -11.36 -3.60
C LEU A 38 14.64 -10.52 -4.21
N ALA A 39 15.67 -10.19 -3.44
CA ALA A 39 16.82 -9.45 -3.93
C ALA A 39 17.68 -10.22 -4.95
N GLU A 40 17.83 -11.53 -4.77
CA GLU A 40 18.72 -12.37 -5.58
C GLU A 40 18.04 -12.88 -6.86
N GLU A 41 16.75 -13.22 -6.80
CA GLU A 41 16.02 -13.82 -7.92
C GLU A 41 15.14 -12.84 -8.69
N ASN A 42 14.53 -11.87 -8.01
CA ASN A 42 13.52 -10.98 -8.58
C ASN A 42 13.89 -9.49 -8.48
N GLY A 43 15.08 -9.20 -7.94
CA GLY A 43 15.59 -7.86 -7.71
C GLY A 43 15.95 -7.22 -9.04
N LEU A 44 15.40 -6.03 -9.28
CA LEU A 44 15.72 -5.23 -10.46
C LEU A 44 16.90 -4.32 -10.17
N PHE A 45 16.83 -3.57 -9.06
CA PHE A 45 17.97 -2.79 -8.57
C PHE A 45 17.87 -2.52 -7.07
N ARG A 46 19.01 -2.16 -6.47
CA ARG A 46 19.11 -1.78 -5.06
C ARG A 46 19.90 -0.48 -4.92
N THR A 47 19.42 0.45 -4.10
CA THR A 47 20.16 1.67 -3.75
C THR A 47 21.15 1.45 -2.61
N PRO A 48 22.12 2.35 -2.38
CA PRO A 48 23.01 2.29 -1.21
C PRO A 48 22.30 2.37 0.15
N GLU A 49 21.05 2.85 0.17
CA GLU A 49 20.16 2.91 1.34
C GLU A 49 19.34 1.63 1.53
N ASP A 50 19.68 0.56 0.79
CA ASP A 50 19.02 -0.73 0.83
C ASP A 50 17.56 -0.71 0.36
N LEU A 51 17.14 0.31 -0.40
CA LEU A 51 15.86 0.27 -1.10
C LEU A 51 15.96 -0.64 -2.32
N LEU A 52 15.19 -1.72 -2.32
CA LEU A 52 15.14 -2.73 -3.36
C LEU A 52 13.90 -2.49 -4.22
N MET A 53 14.11 -2.22 -5.50
CA MET A 53 13.06 -2.36 -6.52
C MET A 53 13.08 -3.77 -7.06
N TYR A 54 11.92 -4.42 -7.10
CA TYR A 54 11.79 -5.81 -7.51
C TYR A 54 10.48 -6.07 -8.26
N ARG A 55 10.46 -7.14 -9.06
CA ARG A 55 9.23 -7.64 -9.67
C ARG A 55 8.58 -8.64 -8.72
N LYS A 56 7.27 -8.51 -8.48
CA LYS A 56 6.56 -9.54 -7.72
C LYS A 56 6.43 -10.82 -8.54
N LEU A 57 6.81 -11.94 -7.94
CA LEU A 57 6.65 -13.27 -8.53
C LEU A 57 5.16 -13.62 -8.68
N VAL A 58 4.34 -13.24 -7.70
CA VAL A 58 2.88 -13.25 -7.78
C VAL A 58 2.41 -11.80 -7.91
N GLY A 59 2.37 -11.32 -9.15
CA GLY A 59 1.94 -9.96 -9.49
C GLY A 59 0.42 -9.80 -9.50
N HIS A 60 -0.01 -8.57 -9.33
CA HIS A 60 -1.38 -8.09 -9.44
C HIS A 60 -1.76 -7.73 -10.87
N SER A 61 -0.80 -7.29 -11.68
CA SER A 61 -1.01 -7.00 -13.10
C SER A 61 0.01 -7.71 -14.02
N ALA A 62 -0.42 -8.01 -15.25
CA ALA A 62 0.44 -8.49 -16.32
C ALA A 62 1.09 -7.36 -17.15
N GLU A 63 0.50 -6.16 -17.16
CA GLU A 63 0.95 -5.03 -17.98
C GLU A 63 2.18 -4.34 -17.34
N PHE A 64 2.05 -3.93 -16.08
CA PHE A 64 3.16 -3.41 -15.30
C PHE A 64 2.91 -3.72 -13.82
N ASP A 65 3.89 -4.33 -13.15
CA ASP A 65 3.83 -4.63 -11.72
C ASP A 65 5.24 -4.66 -11.12
N THR A 66 5.50 -3.71 -10.22
CA THR A 66 6.74 -3.68 -9.46
C THR A 66 6.49 -3.12 -8.06
N SER A 67 7.46 -3.35 -7.19
CA SER A 67 7.46 -2.85 -5.84
C SER A 67 8.82 -2.30 -5.44
N VAL A 68 8.79 -1.35 -4.52
CA VAL A 68 9.98 -0.87 -3.80
C VAL A 68 9.80 -1.22 -2.34
N ILE A 69 10.83 -1.80 -1.72
CA ILE A 69 10.84 -2.17 -0.30
C ILE A 69 12.18 -1.84 0.33
N LEU A 70 12.20 -1.50 1.62
CA LEU A 70 13.45 -1.44 2.37
C LEU A 70 13.96 -2.86 2.68
N ASP A 71 15.06 -3.26 2.07
CA ASP A 71 15.69 -4.56 2.29
C ASP A 71 16.41 -4.60 3.65
N THR A 72 15.74 -5.22 4.62
CA THR A 72 16.27 -5.44 5.96
C THR A 72 16.94 -6.79 6.13
N SER A 73 17.08 -7.60 5.06
CA SER A 73 17.65 -8.96 5.14
C SER A 73 19.09 -9.00 5.68
N ARG A 74 19.83 -7.89 5.57
CA ARG A 74 21.23 -7.77 6.01
C ARG A 74 21.42 -6.91 7.26
N ARG A 75 20.35 -6.34 7.82
CA ARG A 75 20.43 -5.41 8.95
C ARG A 75 19.23 -5.56 9.89
N ILE A 76 19.53 -5.75 11.17
CA ILE A 76 18.53 -5.69 12.22
C ILE A 76 18.27 -4.21 12.53
N LEU A 77 17.15 -3.68 12.02
CA LEU A 77 16.74 -2.30 12.25
C LEU A 77 15.76 -2.16 13.44
N ASP A 78 15.15 -3.26 13.85
CA ASP A 78 14.42 -3.37 15.12
C ASP A 78 14.99 -4.56 15.91
N PRO A 79 15.49 -4.36 17.13
CA PRO A 79 16.15 -5.41 17.91
C PRO A 79 15.22 -6.57 18.28
N LEU A 80 13.90 -6.39 18.14
CA LEU A 80 12.89 -7.43 18.34
C LEU A 80 12.56 -8.17 17.03
N GLY A 81 13.31 -7.94 15.95
CA GLY A 81 13.08 -8.53 14.63
C GLY A 81 11.81 -8.06 13.94
N ARG A 82 11.26 -6.91 14.39
CA ARG A 82 10.03 -6.34 13.83
C ARG A 82 10.32 -5.56 12.55
N PRO A 83 9.32 -5.37 11.68
CA PRO A 83 9.54 -4.59 10.47
C PRO A 83 9.60 -3.09 10.77
N VAL A 84 10.36 -2.39 9.93
CA VAL A 84 10.73 -0.98 10.10
C VAL A 84 9.60 -0.06 9.69
N ARG A 85 9.07 0.68 10.67
CA ARG A 85 8.02 1.67 10.48
C ARG A 85 8.52 2.96 9.83
N ARG A 86 7.59 3.76 9.31
CA ARG A 86 7.84 5.08 8.70
C ARG A 86 8.58 6.04 9.64
N ASP A 87 8.24 6.04 10.92
CA ASP A 87 8.86 6.87 11.96
C ASP A 87 10.29 6.41 12.33
N GLN A 88 10.69 5.19 11.95
CA GLN A 88 12.04 4.64 12.18
C GLN A 88 12.99 4.89 10.99
N LEU A 89 12.48 5.37 9.85
CA LEU A 89 13.33 5.69 8.70
C LEU A 89 14.16 6.95 8.92
N GLN A 90 15.46 6.87 8.63
CA GLN A 90 16.30 8.07 8.56
C GLN A 90 15.90 8.96 7.37
N ARG A 91 16.18 10.26 7.47
CA ARG A 91 15.90 11.26 6.42
C ARG A 91 16.41 10.84 5.03
N LYS A 92 17.58 10.20 4.96
CA LYS A 92 18.16 9.71 3.70
C LYS A 92 17.28 8.66 3.03
N HIS A 93 16.81 7.66 3.78
CA HIS A 93 15.89 6.63 3.27
C HIS A 93 14.61 7.26 2.73
N LYS A 94 14.01 8.20 3.48
CA LYS A 94 12.79 8.91 3.07
C LYS A 94 12.98 9.68 1.77
N LYS A 95 14.10 10.38 1.62
CA LYS A 95 14.43 11.12 0.38
C LYS A 95 14.54 10.20 -0.83
N VAL A 96 15.31 9.11 -0.70
CA VAL A 96 15.50 8.17 -1.81
C VAL A 96 14.20 7.44 -2.15
N TRP A 97 13.40 7.09 -1.13
CA TRP A 97 12.06 6.52 -1.29
C TRP A 97 11.14 7.41 -2.12
N SER A 98 11.02 8.69 -1.75
CA SER A 98 10.21 9.67 -2.49
C SER A 98 10.71 9.83 -3.92
N GLN A 99 12.02 9.92 -4.13
CA GLN A 99 12.61 10.07 -5.45
C GLN A 99 12.35 8.83 -6.34
N MET A 100 12.52 7.63 -5.80
CA MET A 100 12.22 6.39 -6.54
C MET A 100 10.74 6.31 -6.91
N THR A 101 9.86 6.64 -5.96
CA THR A 101 8.41 6.65 -6.19
C THR A 101 8.03 7.65 -7.27
N GLN A 102 8.57 8.86 -7.21
CA GLN A 102 8.38 9.89 -8.24
C GLN A 102 8.81 9.39 -9.62
N ILE A 103 10.03 8.86 -9.75
CA ILE A 103 10.58 8.38 -11.04
C ILE A 103 9.70 7.29 -11.64
N ILE A 104 9.23 6.34 -10.82
CA ILE A 104 8.39 5.23 -11.29
C ILE A 104 6.99 5.75 -11.69
N CYS A 105 6.41 6.66 -10.90
CA CYS A 105 5.14 7.31 -11.25
C CYS A 105 5.25 8.11 -12.56
N ASP A 106 6.30 8.90 -12.72
CA ASP A 106 6.57 9.65 -13.95
C ASP A 106 6.69 8.69 -15.14
N TYR A 107 7.46 7.61 -15.01
CA TYR A 107 7.55 6.59 -16.05
C TYR A 107 6.18 5.97 -16.41
N MET A 108 5.38 5.59 -15.41
CA MET A 108 4.07 4.97 -15.67
C MET A 108 3.13 5.96 -16.36
N LEU A 109 3.11 7.23 -15.94
CA LEU A 109 2.23 8.24 -16.52
C LEU A 109 2.69 8.65 -17.94
N ASP A 110 3.99 8.71 -18.19
CA ASP A 110 4.54 8.96 -19.53
C ASP A 110 4.25 7.78 -20.48
N LYS A 111 4.39 6.55 -19.98
CA LYS A 111 4.19 5.32 -20.77
C LYS A 111 2.70 5.01 -21.00
N TYR A 112 1.85 5.32 -20.04
CA TYR A 112 0.42 5.00 -20.00
C TYR A 112 -0.43 6.27 -19.76
N PRO A 113 -0.38 7.27 -20.67
CA PRO A 113 -0.94 8.59 -20.42
C PRO A 113 -2.47 8.66 -20.52
N ASP A 114 -3.11 7.67 -21.15
CA ASP A 114 -4.54 7.66 -21.44
C ASP A 114 -5.32 6.91 -20.35
N PRO A 115 -6.02 7.60 -19.43
CA PRO A 115 -6.77 6.97 -18.34
C PRO A 115 -7.98 6.17 -18.83
N GLU A 116 -8.46 6.38 -20.07
CA GLU A 116 -9.53 5.55 -20.64
C GLU A 116 -9.03 4.18 -21.11
N LYS A 117 -7.71 4.05 -21.30
CA LYS A 117 -7.03 2.81 -21.70
C LYS A 117 -6.30 2.13 -20.56
N HIS A 118 -5.77 2.88 -19.60
CA HIS A 118 -4.95 2.34 -18.52
C HIS A 118 -5.33 2.93 -17.16
N LEU A 119 -5.54 2.05 -16.19
CA LEU A 119 -5.63 2.42 -14.79
C LEU A 119 -4.23 2.30 -14.17
N VAL A 120 -3.64 3.44 -13.78
CA VAL A 120 -2.37 3.49 -13.05
C VAL A 120 -2.66 3.56 -11.56
N LEU A 121 -2.08 2.63 -10.80
CA LEU A 121 -2.16 2.59 -9.35
C LEU A 121 -0.76 2.65 -8.74
N CYS A 122 -0.60 3.54 -7.78
CA CYS A 122 0.55 3.56 -6.89
C CYS A 122 0.02 3.57 -5.45
N GLY A 123 0.58 2.74 -4.58
CA GLY A 123 0.15 2.69 -3.19
C GLY A 123 1.25 2.19 -2.27
N GLU A 124 1.32 2.77 -1.08
CA GLU A 124 2.11 2.24 0.03
C GLU A 124 1.26 1.23 0.78
N ALA A 125 1.72 -0.02 0.88
CA ALA A 125 1.12 -0.99 1.77
C ALA A 125 1.45 -0.57 3.21
N SER A 126 0.46 0.01 3.90
CA SER A 126 0.59 0.40 5.30
C SER A 126 -0.64 -0.05 6.09
N LEU A 127 -0.40 -0.64 7.26
CA LEU A 127 -1.39 -0.87 8.32
C LEU A 127 -2.75 -1.44 7.89
N ASP A 128 -2.86 -2.76 7.87
CA ASP A 128 -4.15 -3.41 8.05
C ASP A 128 -4.47 -3.49 9.55
N SER A 129 -5.42 -2.67 10.00
CA SER A 129 -5.92 -2.67 11.38
C SER A 129 -6.71 -3.91 11.76
N THR A 130 -7.03 -4.75 10.78
CA THR A 130 -7.90 -5.92 10.94
C THR A 130 -7.09 -7.21 11.16
N TRP A 131 -5.75 -7.14 11.08
CA TRP A 131 -4.90 -8.31 11.25
C TRP A 131 -4.67 -8.64 12.73
N PRO A 132 -4.91 -9.90 13.17
CA PRO A 132 -4.74 -10.28 14.57
C PRO A 132 -3.30 -10.07 15.03
N LEU A 133 -3.11 -9.24 16.06
CA LEU A 133 -1.81 -8.96 16.69
C LEU A 133 -1.10 -10.22 17.23
N ASN A 134 -1.82 -11.33 17.36
CA ASN A 134 -1.36 -12.60 17.90
C ASN A 134 -0.95 -13.64 16.84
N LYS A 135 -1.02 -13.35 15.53
CA LYS A 135 -0.56 -14.29 14.50
C LYS A 135 0.96 -14.18 14.29
N PRO A 136 1.73 -15.28 14.44
CA PRO A 136 3.12 -15.34 14.00
C PRO A 136 3.22 -15.11 12.48
N GLY A 137 4.33 -14.54 12.01
CA GLY A 137 4.57 -14.37 10.58
C GLY A 137 3.96 -13.11 9.94
N VAL A 138 3.73 -12.03 10.71
CA VAL A 138 3.23 -10.74 10.19
C VAL A 138 4.32 -9.64 10.16
N PRO A 139 5.17 -9.61 9.12
CA PRO A 139 6.13 -8.56 8.87
C PRO A 139 5.83 -7.68 7.65
N SER A 140 4.95 -8.05 6.70
CA SER A 140 4.69 -7.19 5.54
C SER A 140 3.98 -5.87 5.92
N ILE A 141 3.19 -5.88 7.00
CA ILE A 141 2.22 -4.82 7.35
C ILE A 141 2.87 -3.60 8.03
N ARG A 142 4.19 -3.64 8.29
CA ARG A 142 4.96 -2.50 8.82
C ARG A 142 6.18 -2.15 7.99
N MET A 143 6.46 -2.86 6.90
CA MET A 143 7.57 -2.54 6.02
C MET A 143 7.13 -1.45 5.06
N ILE A 144 7.96 -0.43 4.92
CA ILE A 144 7.83 0.58 3.89
C ILE A 144 7.90 -0.12 2.53
N HIS A 145 6.74 -0.25 1.90
CA HIS A 145 6.52 -1.09 0.73
C HIS A 145 5.55 -0.43 -0.24
N ASN A 146 6.05 0.03 -1.39
CA ASN A 146 5.22 0.58 -2.45
C ASN A 146 4.89 -0.47 -3.49
N HIS A 147 3.69 -0.36 -4.04
CA HIS A 147 3.19 -1.10 -5.19
C HIS A 147 2.93 -0.13 -6.32
N PHE A 148 3.42 -0.48 -7.50
CA PHE A 148 3.23 0.26 -8.74
C PHE A 148 2.65 -0.69 -9.76
N MET A 149 1.45 -0.40 -10.23
CA MET A 149 0.67 -1.30 -11.06
C MET A 149 -0.01 -0.52 -12.17
N VAL A 150 -0.10 -1.11 -13.36
CA VAL A 150 -0.92 -0.59 -14.45
C VAL A 150 -1.85 -1.68 -14.91
N PHE A 151 -3.13 -1.38 -15.10
CA PHE A 151 -4.12 -2.32 -15.60
C PHE A 151 -4.71 -1.84 -16.92
N PRO A 152 -4.80 -2.69 -17.96
CA PRO A 152 -5.57 -2.38 -19.16
C PRO A 152 -7.05 -2.22 -18.79
N MET A 153 -7.63 -1.08 -19.12
CA MET A 153 -9.05 -0.80 -18.85
C MET A 153 -9.99 -1.73 -19.63
N GLU A 154 -9.57 -2.21 -20.80
CA GLU A 154 -10.30 -3.22 -21.57
C GLU A 154 -10.44 -4.53 -20.79
N GLU A 155 -9.35 -5.02 -20.19
CA GLU A 155 -9.35 -6.21 -19.35
C GLU A 155 -10.29 -6.03 -18.14
N LEU A 156 -10.19 -4.88 -17.46
CA LEU A 156 -11.08 -4.54 -16.34
C LEU A 156 -12.55 -4.53 -16.74
N ARG A 157 -12.89 -3.94 -17.89
CA ARG A 157 -14.27 -3.88 -18.41
C ARG A 157 -14.81 -5.25 -18.80
N ASN A 158 -13.96 -6.13 -19.33
CA ASN A 158 -14.33 -7.48 -19.78
C ASN A 158 -14.28 -8.53 -18.67
N SER A 159 -13.66 -8.20 -17.53
CA SER A 159 -13.55 -9.11 -16.39
C SER A 159 -14.88 -9.36 -15.69
N GLY A 160 -15.02 -10.57 -15.15
CA GLY A 160 -16.20 -10.99 -14.39
C GLY A 160 -16.38 -10.19 -13.09
N GLU A 161 -17.64 -9.92 -12.74
CA GLU A 161 -17.98 -9.37 -11.43
C GLU A 161 -17.51 -10.34 -10.33
N THR A 162 -16.88 -9.81 -9.28
CA THR A 162 -16.56 -10.61 -8.09
C THR A 162 -17.71 -10.59 -7.10
N ASN A 163 -17.73 -11.56 -6.18
CA ASN A 163 -18.71 -11.56 -5.10
C ASN A 163 -18.49 -10.34 -4.20
N PRO A 164 -19.46 -9.41 -4.06
CA PRO A 164 -19.31 -8.24 -3.20
C PRO A 164 -19.16 -8.61 -1.71
N ASN A 165 -19.55 -9.81 -1.31
CA ASN A 165 -19.38 -10.35 0.04
C ASN A 165 -18.10 -11.19 0.20
N ASN A 166 -17.19 -11.16 -0.78
CA ASN A 166 -15.91 -11.86 -0.64
C ASN A 166 -15.13 -11.22 0.54
N PRO A 167 -14.78 -11.98 1.59
CA PRO A 167 -14.07 -11.44 2.74
C PRO A 167 -12.69 -10.87 2.37
N ASN A 168 -12.09 -11.33 1.27
CA ASN A 168 -10.80 -10.84 0.75
C ASN A 168 -10.93 -9.61 -0.14
N LEU A 169 -12.16 -9.17 -0.46
CA LEU A 169 -12.36 -7.88 -1.09
C LEU A 169 -12.07 -6.81 -0.04
N THR A 170 -10.85 -6.29 -0.10
CA THR A 170 -10.27 -5.43 0.93
C THR A 170 -9.78 -4.16 0.27
N ASP A 171 -10.47 -3.05 0.52
CA ASP A 171 -9.90 -1.72 0.43
C ASP A 171 -9.56 -1.17 1.83
N SER A 172 -9.04 -2.02 2.72
CA SER A 172 -8.96 -1.76 4.17
C SER A 172 -10.26 -1.99 4.94
N GLY A 173 -11.10 -2.91 4.46
CA GLY A 173 -12.07 -3.57 5.33
C GLY A 173 -13.52 -3.19 5.10
N HIS A 174 -14.01 -3.25 3.85
CA HIS A 174 -15.44 -3.30 3.54
C HIS A 174 -16.25 -4.28 4.37
N ASN A 175 -15.61 -5.35 4.86
CA ASN A 175 -16.22 -6.37 5.70
C ASN A 175 -15.88 -6.22 7.18
N THR A 176 -15.25 -5.11 7.57
CA THR A 176 -14.92 -4.81 8.95
C THR A 176 -15.74 -3.64 9.47
N LEU A 177 -16.33 -3.83 10.65
CA LEU A 177 -17.06 -2.79 11.36
C LEU A 177 -16.17 -1.55 11.59
N PHE A 178 -14.86 -1.76 11.69
CA PHE A 178 -13.86 -0.74 11.94
C PHE A 178 -13.87 0.35 10.86
N LEU A 179 -13.64 0.03 9.58
CA LEU A 179 -13.57 1.05 8.55
C LEU A 179 -14.93 1.71 8.27
N ARG A 180 -16.02 0.94 8.26
CA ARG A 180 -17.38 1.47 8.05
C ARG A 180 -17.81 2.50 9.10
N ARG A 181 -17.32 2.38 10.33
CA ARG A 181 -17.68 3.28 11.44
C ARG A 181 -16.67 4.39 11.66
N LEU A 182 -15.40 4.17 11.32
CA LEU A 182 -14.33 5.13 11.60
C LEU A 182 -13.96 6.00 10.41
N SER A 183 -14.49 5.77 9.20
CA SER A 183 -14.20 6.60 8.02
C SER A 183 -14.39 8.11 8.29
N GLY A 184 -15.49 8.49 8.95
CA GLY A 184 -15.74 9.88 9.36
C GLY A 184 -14.72 10.38 10.38
N VAL A 185 -14.43 9.56 11.40
CA VAL A 185 -13.45 9.88 12.45
C VAL A 185 -12.05 10.06 11.87
N TYR A 186 -11.65 9.25 10.88
CA TYR A 186 -10.38 9.40 10.18
C TYR A 186 -10.27 10.74 9.46
N ARG A 187 -11.35 11.16 8.79
CA ARG A 187 -11.38 12.46 8.10
C ARG A 187 -11.24 13.59 9.11
N GLU A 188 -12.08 13.60 10.15
CA GLU A 188 -12.03 14.62 11.20
C GLU A 188 -10.65 14.66 11.89
N PHE A 189 -10.03 13.50 12.13
CA PHE A 189 -8.70 13.42 12.72
C PHE A 189 -7.61 14.00 11.80
N LEU A 190 -7.71 13.78 10.49
CA LEU A 190 -6.71 14.24 9.52
C LEU A 190 -6.96 15.67 9.01
N ASP A 191 -8.16 16.23 9.23
CA ASP A 191 -8.49 17.61 8.86
C ASP A 191 -7.61 18.64 9.59
N VAL A 192 -7.00 18.27 10.72
CA VAL A 192 -6.06 19.11 11.46
C VAL A 192 -4.72 19.35 10.75
N LEU A 193 -4.41 18.56 9.70
CA LEU A 193 -3.12 18.61 9.02
C LEU A 193 -2.94 19.85 8.12
N ASP A 194 -4.00 20.61 7.84
CA ASP A 194 -3.99 21.86 7.03
C ASP A 194 -3.19 21.74 5.72
N LEU A 195 -3.45 20.66 4.98
CA LEU A 195 -2.75 20.31 3.75
C LEU A 195 -3.13 21.26 2.59
N GLN A 196 -2.16 21.67 1.79
CA GLN A 196 -2.33 22.65 0.70
C GLN A 196 -2.34 21.99 -0.69
N ILE A 197 -1.56 20.91 -0.88
CA ILE A 197 -1.46 20.17 -2.14
C ILE A 197 -2.41 18.97 -2.13
N LEU A 198 -2.46 18.22 -1.03
CA LEU A 198 -3.37 17.09 -0.83
C LEU A 198 -4.72 17.60 -0.31
N LYS A 199 -5.66 17.83 -1.23
CA LYS A 199 -6.99 18.33 -0.89
C LYS A 199 -7.95 17.16 -0.59
N PRO A 200 -8.58 17.10 0.59
CA PRO A 200 -9.53 16.03 0.91
C PRO A 200 -10.65 15.93 -0.14
N MET A 201 -11.04 14.70 -0.48
CA MET A 201 -12.16 14.41 -1.38
C MET A 201 -13.15 13.44 -0.74
N THR A 202 -14.38 13.46 -1.23
CA THR A 202 -15.40 12.49 -0.78
C THR A 202 -15.08 11.08 -1.26
N THR A 203 -15.69 10.07 -0.63
CA THR A 203 -15.52 8.67 -1.06
C THR A 203 -16.01 8.50 -2.49
N GLU A 204 -17.14 9.13 -2.80
CA GLU A 204 -17.84 9.05 -4.07
C GLU A 204 -17.01 9.65 -5.21
N GLU A 205 -16.32 10.76 -4.95
CA GLU A 205 -15.41 11.40 -5.92
C GLU A 205 -14.14 10.58 -6.14
N GLY A 206 -13.61 9.93 -5.10
CA GLY A 206 -12.42 9.08 -5.19
C GLY A 206 -12.67 7.70 -5.83
N ALA A 207 -13.93 7.27 -5.92
CA ALA A 207 -14.28 5.94 -6.40
C ALA A 207 -14.19 5.82 -7.93
N LEU A 208 -13.55 4.74 -8.39
CA LEU A 208 -13.51 4.39 -9.82
C LEU A 208 -14.93 4.05 -10.31
N LYS A 209 -15.44 4.77 -11.32
CA LYS A 209 -16.80 4.56 -11.86
C LYS A 209 -17.11 3.11 -12.25
N LEU A 210 -16.12 2.35 -12.70
CA LEU A 210 -16.29 0.96 -13.13
C LEU A 210 -16.50 0.01 -11.95
N THR A 211 -15.77 0.20 -10.86
CA THR A 211 -15.68 -0.76 -9.75
C THR A 211 -16.43 -0.28 -8.51
N GLY A 212 -16.46 1.03 -8.31
CA GLY A 212 -17.00 1.69 -7.15
C GLY A 212 -16.06 1.77 -5.97
N TYR A 213 -14.77 1.52 -6.16
CA TYR A 213 -13.76 1.50 -5.11
C TYR A 213 -12.70 2.57 -5.31
N PRO A 214 -12.04 3.03 -4.22
CA PRO A 214 -12.24 2.63 -2.82
C PRO A 214 -13.57 3.12 -2.20
N GLN A 215 -14.06 2.46 -1.14
CA GLN A 215 -15.24 2.84 -0.36
C GLN A 215 -14.91 2.95 1.14
N GLY A 216 -14.74 4.17 1.63
CA GLY A 216 -14.63 4.45 3.07
C GLY A 216 -13.22 4.77 3.56
N LEU A 217 -12.20 4.66 2.71
CA LEU A 217 -10.92 5.29 2.98
C LEU A 217 -11.01 6.82 2.78
N PRO A 218 -10.32 7.62 3.60
CA PRO A 218 -10.10 9.02 3.25
C PRO A 218 -9.24 9.09 1.98
N CYS A 219 -9.58 10.03 1.11
CA CYS A 219 -8.94 10.23 -0.18
C CYS A 219 -8.57 11.70 -0.33
N TRP A 220 -7.52 11.97 -1.10
CA TRP A 220 -7.10 13.34 -1.42
C TRP A 220 -6.83 13.47 -2.90
N GLU A 221 -7.29 14.58 -3.48
CA GLU A 221 -6.88 15.04 -4.80
C GLU A 221 -5.51 15.73 -4.68
N VAL A 222 -4.61 15.44 -5.62
CA VAL A 222 -3.34 16.17 -5.75
C VAL A 222 -3.59 17.44 -6.57
N VAL A 223 -3.72 18.58 -5.90
CA VAL A 223 -4.01 19.88 -6.54
C VAL A 223 -2.82 20.30 -7.42
N GLY A 224 -3.05 20.38 -8.74
CA GLY A 224 -1.99 20.62 -9.72
C GLY A 224 -1.47 19.35 -10.39
N GLY A 225 -2.05 18.18 -10.06
CA GLY A 225 -1.84 16.92 -10.76
C GLY A 225 -0.41 16.38 -10.68
N GLN A 226 -0.01 15.62 -11.70
CA GLN A 226 1.27 14.91 -11.76
C GLN A 226 2.49 15.81 -11.49
N GLU A 227 2.49 17.05 -11.97
CA GLU A 227 3.65 17.94 -11.81
C GLU A 227 4.00 18.20 -10.34
N LYS A 228 3.02 18.08 -9.43
CA LYS A 228 3.27 18.20 -7.99
C LYS A 228 4.05 17.04 -7.39
N LEU A 229 4.16 15.89 -8.05
CA LEU A 229 5.02 14.80 -7.59
C LEU A 229 6.51 15.20 -7.58
N LYS A 230 6.89 16.24 -8.35
CA LYS A 230 8.24 16.83 -8.37
C LYS A 230 8.46 17.85 -7.25
N ASP A 231 7.41 18.25 -6.54
CA ASP A 231 7.43 19.23 -5.47
C ASP A 231 7.81 18.58 -4.14
N GLN A 232 8.80 19.13 -3.44
CA GLN A 232 9.18 18.66 -2.12
C GLN A 232 8.05 18.82 -1.09
N TYR A 233 7.17 19.81 -1.27
CA TYR A 233 6.04 20.05 -0.36
C TYR A 233 4.97 18.97 -0.49
N PHE A 234 4.77 18.41 -1.69
CA PHE A 234 3.89 17.25 -1.86
C PHE A 234 4.36 16.08 -0.98
N TRP A 235 5.66 15.76 -1.02
CA TRP A 235 6.23 14.67 -0.24
C TRP A 235 6.21 14.94 1.27
N HIS A 236 6.29 16.22 1.67
CA HIS A 236 6.10 16.61 3.06
C HIS A 236 4.67 16.35 3.54
N GLU A 237 3.65 16.78 2.77
CA GLU A 237 2.24 16.55 3.09
C GLU A 237 1.89 15.06 3.07
N TYR A 238 2.39 14.31 2.09
CA TYR A 238 2.24 12.86 2.02
C TYR A 238 2.80 12.19 3.29
N GLU A 239 3.95 12.65 3.80
CA GLU A 239 4.50 12.17 5.06
C GLU A 239 3.62 12.54 6.27
N GLN A 240 3.03 13.74 6.30
CA GLN A 240 2.09 14.12 7.37
C GLN A 240 0.88 13.20 7.41
N VAL A 241 0.31 12.84 6.26
CA VAL A 241 -0.82 11.90 6.18
C VAL A 241 -0.42 10.52 6.74
N LEU A 242 0.73 9.98 6.35
CA LEU A 242 1.21 8.68 6.84
C LEU A 242 1.48 8.68 8.36
N LEU A 243 2.06 9.77 8.90
CA LEU A 243 2.25 9.93 10.34
C LEU A 243 0.91 10.09 11.06
N GLY A 244 -0.04 10.82 10.47
CA GLY A 244 -1.40 10.95 10.99
C GLY A 244 -2.12 9.61 11.13
N PHE A 245 -1.97 8.70 10.17
CA PHE A 245 -2.48 7.33 10.32
C PHE A 245 -1.85 6.60 11.51
N LEU A 246 -0.53 6.70 11.69
CA LEU A 246 0.15 6.08 12.84
C LEU A 246 -0.34 6.65 14.17
N ASP A 247 -0.52 7.97 14.25
CA ASP A 247 -0.97 8.65 15.46
C ASP A 247 -2.45 8.36 15.75
N PHE A 248 -3.30 8.25 14.73
CA PHE A 248 -4.67 7.80 14.87
C PHE A 248 -4.71 6.41 15.52
N TYR A 249 -3.99 5.43 14.95
CA TYR A 249 -4.00 4.07 15.46
C TYR A 249 -3.44 3.98 16.89
N ARG A 250 -2.36 4.71 17.18
CA ARG A 250 -1.80 4.79 18.54
C ARG A 250 -2.82 5.34 19.52
N THR A 251 -3.48 6.43 19.16
CA THR A 251 -4.51 7.06 20.00
C THR A 251 -5.68 6.12 20.19
N PHE A 252 -6.25 5.60 19.10
CA PHE A 252 -7.37 4.68 19.13
C PHE A 252 -7.10 3.44 20.00
N PHE A 253 -5.99 2.73 19.77
CA PHE A 253 -5.67 1.53 20.56
C PHE A 253 -5.36 1.85 22.01
N SER A 254 -4.77 3.02 22.30
CA SER A 254 -4.56 3.45 23.69
C SER A 254 -5.88 3.69 24.40
N LEU A 255 -6.85 4.35 23.74
CA LEU A 255 -8.20 4.56 24.29
C LEU A 255 -8.92 3.23 24.53
N VAL A 256 -8.94 2.34 23.53
CA VAL A 256 -9.58 1.02 23.66
C VAL A 256 -8.91 0.17 24.76
N ALA A 257 -7.60 0.25 24.92
CA ALA A 257 -6.88 -0.51 25.95
C ALA A 257 -7.19 -0.06 27.38
N THR A 258 -7.74 1.15 27.59
CA THR A 258 -8.17 1.61 28.92
C THR A 258 -9.39 0.84 29.44
N GLY A 259 -10.22 0.30 28.54
CA GLY A 259 -11.46 -0.40 28.90
C GLY A 259 -12.54 0.52 29.49
N GLU A 260 -12.40 1.85 29.40
CA GLU A 260 -13.41 2.79 29.88
C GLU A 260 -14.62 2.80 28.94
N GLU A 261 -15.82 2.46 29.45
CA GLU A 261 -17.09 2.49 28.70
C GLU A 261 -17.53 3.90 28.24
N LYS A 262 -16.83 4.96 28.68
CA LYS A 262 -17.23 6.36 28.47
C LYS A 262 -16.63 7.01 27.21
N ILE A 263 -15.89 6.26 26.40
CA ILE A 263 -15.32 6.73 25.12
C ILE A 263 -16.06 6.06 23.97
#